data_AF-A0A1I7Y1P8-F1
#
_entry.id   AF-A0A1I7Y1P8-F1
#
_cell.length_a   1.000
_cell.length_b   1.000
_cell.length_c   1.000
_cell.angle_alpha   90.00
_cell.angle_beta   90.00
_cell.angle_gamma   90.00
#
_symmetry.space_group_name_H-M   'P 1'
#
loop_
_entity.id
_entity.type
_entity.pdbx_description
1 polymer ?
#
loop_
_entity_poly.entity_id
_entity_poly.type
_entity_poly.pdbx_seq_one_letter_code
_entity_poly.pdbx_strand_id
1 'polypeptide(L)'
;MTRTSLFVAFLMSCSVTTALDRVSTVFNNSVNPCTDLYGHVCVDDPEIVDLRERSTRGLVNDIAAILKKRGGDPVLKRILEAVYKEDGKTESQKRKCRLEGYGVTEANMESQSEYKLGTVYAEMFVHGRFEEFTAPLYVSCQKDQRNRKKCTVTQRGGYSIKEDKFGKLPNEFVKGVVDRFAKLMNFDLGANDSVKYPYVNSNYVLSEMMAKSKWETDSDLFHTLTSYKDDDSEEMYAFVIRNIFVSSLSFSAYGNVLLTHTLYTNKDKLNPDVGEEFDRLAAKIKEEVSLNIKDSDWLGNVEKHSLLHYMYSLQIHIGVPKKYRNVTLLEEMLQRYRTAFANTPLDGECDLEMLSRTHGVVRHQMITEGIGTVDTQSIAMDTMPVPTDSSLFVYNAMHFDNQI
;
A
#
# COMPACT_ATOMS: atom_id res chain seq x y z
N MET A 1 -17.83 21.73 -7.90
CA MET A 1 -16.96 21.25 -6.79
C MET A 1 -15.78 22.21 -6.57
N THR A 2 -16.06 23.49 -6.32
CA THR A 2 -15.03 24.55 -6.15
C THR A 2 -15.35 25.52 -5.02
N ARG A 3 -16.34 25.21 -4.17
CA ARG A 3 -16.79 26.10 -3.08
C ARG A 3 -16.40 25.64 -1.68
N THR A 4 -15.95 24.39 -1.52
CA THR A 4 -15.57 23.84 -0.21
C THR A 4 -14.13 24.21 0.19
N SER A 5 -13.24 24.39 -0.78
CA SER A 5 -11.84 24.79 -0.53
C SER A 5 -11.69 26.25 -0.09
N LEU A 6 -12.65 27.12 -0.40
CA LEU A 6 -12.60 28.54 -0.01
C LEU A 6 -13.06 28.77 1.44
N PHE A 7 -13.92 27.91 1.98
CA PHE A 7 -14.49 28.08 3.32
C PHE A 7 -13.54 27.65 4.45
N VAL A 8 -12.65 26.68 4.19
CA VAL A 8 -11.57 26.32 5.12
C VAL A 8 -10.52 27.43 5.19
N ALA A 9 -10.24 28.12 4.09
CA ALA A 9 -9.36 29.29 4.07
C ALA A 9 -9.96 30.50 4.82
N PHE A 10 -11.28 30.69 4.76
CA PHE A 10 -11.95 31.83 5.39
C PHE A 10 -12.15 31.63 6.91
N LEU A 11 -12.40 30.41 7.38
CA LEU A 11 -12.51 30.14 8.82
C LEU A 11 -11.17 30.15 9.55
N MET A 12 -10.05 29.91 8.84
CA MET A 12 -8.74 30.25 9.39
C MET A 12 -8.57 31.77 9.52
N SER A 13 -9.05 32.58 8.58
CA SER A 13 -8.76 34.02 8.54
C SER A 13 -9.20 34.87 9.75
N CYS A 14 -10.16 34.42 10.58
CA CYS A 14 -10.65 35.21 11.72
C CYS A 14 -10.06 34.84 13.10
N SER A 15 -9.41 33.68 13.22
CA SER A 15 -8.57 33.31 14.37
C SER A 15 -7.08 33.49 14.06
N VAL A 16 -6.78 33.85 12.81
CA VAL A 16 -5.46 34.06 12.27
C VAL A 16 -4.86 35.39 12.69
N THR A 17 -5.55 36.44 13.15
CA THR A 17 -4.81 37.67 13.50
C THR A 17 -3.83 37.49 14.66
N THR A 18 -4.15 36.72 15.70
CA THR A 18 -3.24 36.44 16.82
C THR A 18 -2.31 35.25 16.56
N ALA A 19 -2.74 34.28 15.75
CA ALA A 19 -1.90 33.17 15.31
C ALA A 19 -0.93 33.59 14.20
N LEU A 20 -1.29 34.55 13.34
CA LEU A 20 -0.48 35.18 12.30
C LEU A 20 0.40 36.27 12.89
N ASP A 21 0.08 36.92 14.01
CA ASP A 21 1.07 37.77 14.69
C ASP A 21 2.18 36.92 15.33
N ARG A 22 1.84 35.73 15.84
CA ARG A 22 2.82 34.75 16.37
C ARG A 22 3.52 33.93 15.28
N VAL A 23 2.83 33.57 14.21
CA VAL A 23 3.42 32.92 13.04
C VAL A 23 4.19 33.94 12.20
N SER A 24 3.79 35.22 12.09
CA SER A 24 4.58 36.28 11.43
C SER A 24 5.75 36.79 12.26
N THR A 25 5.74 36.63 13.58
CA THR A 25 6.95 36.84 14.40
C THR A 25 7.89 35.62 14.38
N VAL A 26 7.40 34.42 14.04
CA VAL A 26 8.22 33.22 13.78
C VAL A 26 8.72 33.18 12.32
N PHE A 27 7.92 33.65 11.36
CA PHE A 27 8.29 34.05 9.99
C PHE A 27 9.05 35.38 10.09
N ASN A 28 10.22 35.29 10.69
CA ASN A 28 11.09 36.41 10.99
C ASN A 28 11.35 37.25 9.72
N ASN A 29 10.94 38.53 9.71
CA ASN A 29 11.18 39.48 8.59
C ASN A 29 12.67 39.66 8.20
N SER A 30 13.61 39.06 8.95
CA SER A 30 15.04 39.00 8.57
C SER A 30 15.41 37.74 7.77
N VAL A 31 14.46 36.84 7.53
CA VAL A 31 14.58 35.68 6.68
C VAL A 31 14.12 36.07 5.28
N ASN A 32 14.96 35.81 4.27
CA ASN A 32 14.67 36.14 2.89
C ASN A 32 13.38 35.41 2.46
N PRO A 33 12.47 36.01 1.65
CA PRO A 33 11.32 35.30 1.08
C PRO A 33 11.65 33.94 0.45
N CYS A 34 12.89 33.76 -0.04
CA CYS A 34 13.43 32.48 -0.50
C CYS A 34 13.55 31.40 0.58
N THR A 35 13.86 31.78 1.82
CA THR A 35 14.01 30.88 2.97
C THR A 35 12.69 30.67 3.72
N ASP A 36 11.72 31.57 3.55
CA ASP A 36 10.49 31.64 4.35
C ASP A 36 9.29 30.93 3.66
N LEU A 37 9.15 31.08 2.34
CA LEU A 37 8.06 30.48 1.56
C LEU A 37 8.55 29.23 0.83
N TYR A 38 8.79 28.17 1.61
CA TYR A 38 9.00 26.77 1.21
C TYR A 38 8.77 26.49 -0.28
N GLY A 39 9.85 26.48 -1.07
CA GLY A 39 9.85 26.00 -2.46
C GLY A 39 8.90 26.70 -3.43
N HIS A 40 8.26 27.81 -3.06
CA HIS A 40 7.27 28.49 -3.91
C HIS A 40 7.81 29.77 -4.57
N VAL A 41 8.85 30.37 -4.00
CA VAL A 41 9.38 31.67 -4.48
C VAL A 41 10.78 31.54 -5.08
N CYS A 42 11.62 30.64 -4.57
CA CYS A 42 13.01 30.45 -5.02
C CYS A 42 13.33 28.97 -5.25
N VAL A 43 12.62 28.36 -6.19
CA VAL A 43 12.71 26.93 -6.56
C VAL A 43 14.10 26.48 -7.04
N ASP A 44 14.94 27.43 -7.47
CA ASP A 44 16.25 27.17 -8.04
C ASP A 44 17.41 27.42 -7.05
N ASP A 45 17.11 27.86 -5.82
CA ASP A 45 18.15 27.99 -4.78
C ASP A 45 18.68 26.59 -4.41
N PRO A 46 20.01 26.34 -4.46
CA PRO A 46 20.57 25.01 -4.20
C PRO A 46 20.18 24.42 -2.85
N GLU A 47 20.05 25.24 -1.80
CA GLU A 47 19.65 24.77 -0.47
C GLU A 47 18.18 24.34 -0.47
N ILE A 48 17.32 25.06 -1.19
CA ILE A 48 15.91 24.71 -1.38
C ILE A 48 15.74 23.47 -2.25
N VAL A 49 16.59 23.29 -3.27
CA VAL A 49 16.61 22.08 -4.10
C VAL A 49 17.04 20.88 -3.26
N ASP A 50 18.12 20.97 -2.50
CA ASP A 50 18.58 19.90 -1.60
C ASP A 50 17.51 19.56 -0.56
N LEU A 51 16.92 20.58 0.07
CA LEU A 51 15.78 20.43 0.97
C LEU A 51 14.60 19.70 0.31
N ARG A 52 14.24 20.08 -0.93
CA ARG A 52 13.16 19.43 -1.69
C ARG A 52 13.50 17.96 -1.98
N GLU A 53 14.75 17.66 -2.31
CA GLU A 53 15.19 16.30 -2.56
C GLU A 53 15.21 15.45 -1.29
N ARG A 54 15.74 15.99 -0.18
CA ARG A 54 15.75 15.34 1.13
C ARG A 54 14.34 15.15 1.68
N SER A 55 13.45 16.12 1.52
CA SER A 55 12.03 15.98 1.90
C SER A 55 11.24 15.00 1.03
N THR A 56 11.77 14.60 -0.13
CA THR A 56 11.14 13.62 -1.02
C THR A 56 11.74 12.22 -0.89
N ARG A 57 13.04 12.11 -0.56
CA ARG A 57 13.79 10.84 -0.64
C ARG A 57 14.71 10.58 0.55
N GLY A 58 14.93 11.56 1.43
CA GLY A 58 15.93 11.51 2.52
C GLY A 58 15.75 10.30 3.44
N LEU A 59 14.56 10.12 4.00
CA LEU A 59 14.28 9.00 4.91
C LEU A 59 14.55 7.63 4.26
N VAL A 60 14.14 7.44 3.01
CA VAL A 60 14.36 6.19 2.29
C VAL A 60 15.84 5.97 1.99
N ASN A 61 16.57 7.04 1.64
CA ASN A 61 18.01 6.99 1.43
C ASN A 61 18.75 6.59 2.72
N ASP A 62 18.39 7.19 3.86
CA ASP A 62 19.01 6.89 5.16
C ASP A 62 18.74 5.45 5.60
N ILE A 63 17.49 4.97 5.42
CA ILE A 63 17.13 3.58 5.67
C ILE A 63 17.91 2.63 4.74
N ALA A 64 18.00 2.95 3.45
CA ALA A 64 18.73 2.15 2.47
C ALA A 64 20.23 2.07 2.81
N ALA A 65 20.85 3.18 3.24
CA ALA A 65 22.23 3.20 3.69
C ALA A 65 22.45 2.28 4.91
N ILE A 66 21.53 2.28 5.87
CA ILE A 66 21.57 1.37 7.03
C ILE A 66 21.43 -0.09 6.60
N LEU A 67 20.47 -0.39 5.71
CA LEU A 67 20.27 -1.74 5.17
C LEU A 67 21.53 -2.24 4.47
N LYS A 68 22.13 -1.40 3.61
CA LYS A 68 23.37 -1.70 2.90
C LYS A 68 24.51 -2.05 3.85
N LYS A 69 24.76 -1.21 4.86
CA LYS A 69 25.81 -1.41 5.88
C LYS A 69 25.65 -2.71 6.66
N ARG A 70 24.42 -3.21 6.82
CA ARG A 70 24.11 -4.48 7.50
C ARG A 70 24.19 -5.70 6.58
N GLY A 71 24.48 -5.52 5.29
CA GLY A 71 24.48 -6.61 4.30
C GLY A 71 23.11 -6.93 3.70
N GLY A 72 22.11 -6.06 3.90
CA GLY A 72 20.76 -6.19 3.37
C GLY A 72 19.88 -7.17 4.16
N ASP A 73 18.79 -7.62 3.51
CA ASP A 73 17.89 -8.67 3.99
C ASP A 73 17.87 -9.84 2.98
N PRO A 74 17.76 -11.11 3.40
CA PRO A 74 17.77 -12.25 2.48
C PRO A 74 16.65 -12.20 1.42
N VAL A 75 15.47 -11.69 1.79
CA VAL A 75 14.33 -11.52 0.87
C VAL A 75 14.66 -10.45 -0.16
N LEU A 76 15.17 -9.30 0.30
CA LEU A 76 15.65 -8.22 -0.56
C LEU A 76 16.66 -8.74 -1.60
N LYS A 77 17.69 -9.46 -1.15
CA LYS A 77 18.70 -10.02 -2.07
C LYS A 77 18.09 -10.91 -3.15
N ARG A 78 17.18 -11.82 -2.78
CA ARG A 78 16.47 -12.68 -3.73
C ARG A 78 15.65 -11.89 -4.76
N ILE A 79 14.96 -10.83 -4.32
CA ILE A 79 14.19 -9.96 -5.21
C ILE A 79 15.12 -9.25 -6.19
N LEU A 80 16.23 -8.68 -5.72
CA LEU A 80 17.20 -8.00 -6.59
C LEU A 80 17.78 -8.95 -7.65
N GLU A 81 18.20 -10.14 -7.23
CA GLU A 81 18.71 -11.17 -8.16
C GLU A 81 17.67 -11.54 -9.23
N ALA A 82 16.39 -11.68 -8.84
CA ALA A 82 15.32 -11.98 -9.78
C ALA A 82 15.03 -10.81 -10.74
N VAL A 83 15.07 -9.57 -10.26
CA VAL A 83 14.93 -8.36 -11.09
C VAL A 83 16.04 -8.29 -12.14
N TYR A 84 17.29 -8.53 -11.76
CA TYR A 84 18.42 -8.51 -12.71
C TYR A 84 18.33 -9.62 -13.75
N LYS A 85 17.80 -10.80 -13.38
CA LYS A 85 17.53 -11.87 -14.35
C LYS A 85 16.38 -11.53 -15.29
N GLU A 86 15.40 -10.73 -14.85
CA GLU A 86 14.23 -10.36 -15.65
C GLU A 86 14.60 -9.48 -16.85
N ASP A 87 15.59 -8.58 -16.70
CA ASP A 87 16.08 -7.69 -17.76
C ASP A 87 16.58 -8.48 -18.99
N GLY A 88 17.23 -9.62 -18.75
CA GLY A 88 17.77 -10.48 -19.81
C GLY A 88 16.76 -11.35 -20.55
N LYS A 89 15.46 -11.30 -20.21
CA LYS A 89 14.43 -12.18 -20.79
C LYS A 89 13.82 -11.60 -22.06
N THR A 90 13.58 -12.47 -23.03
CA THR A 90 12.77 -12.13 -24.21
C THR A 90 11.29 -11.97 -23.85
N GLU A 91 10.54 -11.20 -24.65
CA GLU A 91 9.08 -11.06 -24.47
C GLU A 91 8.35 -12.42 -24.45
N SER A 92 8.85 -13.42 -25.19
CA SER A 92 8.28 -14.77 -25.19
C SER A 92 8.45 -15.50 -23.85
N GLN A 93 9.62 -15.34 -23.21
CA GLN A 93 9.90 -15.90 -21.90
C GLN A 93 9.07 -15.20 -20.82
N LYS A 94 8.98 -13.87 -20.86
CA LYS A 94 8.14 -13.10 -19.93
C LYS A 94 6.66 -13.49 -20.06
N ARG A 95 6.17 -13.62 -21.30
CA ARG A 95 4.78 -14.07 -21.58
C ARG A 95 4.48 -15.46 -21.04
N LYS A 96 5.43 -16.41 -21.14
CA LYS A 96 5.27 -17.77 -20.58
C LYS A 96 5.00 -17.72 -19.07
N CYS A 97 5.67 -16.83 -18.34
CA CYS A 97 5.54 -16.75 -16.89
C CYS A 97 4.16 -16.31 -16.40
N ARG A 98 3.39 -15.57 -17.21
CA ARG A 98 2.05 -15.06 -16.83
C ARG A 98 1.11 -16.16 -16.31
N LEU A 99 1.14 -17.32 -16.96
CA LEU A 99 0.20 -18.42 -16.71
C LEU A 99 0.87 -19.67 -16.11
N GLU A 100 2.19 -19.67 -16.00
CA GLU A 100 2.97 -20.76 -15.41
C GLU A 100 2.41 -21.14 -14.03
N GLY A 101 2.27 -22.44 -13.73
CA GLY A 101 1.77 -22.91 -12.44
C GLY A 101 0.25 -22.80 -12.16
N TYR A 102 -0.55 -22.12 -13.00
CA TYR A 102 -2.02 -22.06 -12.80
C TYR A 102 -2.78 -23.24 -13.45
N GLY A 103 -2.08 -24.09 -14.19
CA GLY A 103 -2.67 -25.21 -14.93
C GLY A 103 -3.54 -24.77 -16.11
N VAL A 104 -3.27 -23.58 -16.66
CA VAL A 104 -3.91 -23.03 -17.86
C VAL A 104 -2.85 -22.43 -18.79
N THR A 105 -3.22 -22.26 -20.05
CA THR A 105 -2.41 -21.64 -21.11
C THR A 105 -3.29 -20.65 -21.85
N GLU A 106 -2.70 -19.73 -22.61
CA GLU A 106 -3.49 -18.80 -23.42
C GLU A 106 -4.38 -19.53 -24.43
N ALA A 107 -3.90 -20.64 -25.01
CA ALA A 107 -4.65 -21.41 -26.00
C ALA A 107 -5.87 -22.15 -25.43
N ASN A 108 -5.89 -22.45 -24.12
CA ASN A 108 -6.98 -23.21 -23.51
C ASN A 108 -7.76 -22.42 -22.46
N MET A 109 -7.41 -21.16 -22.17
CA MET A 109 -8.06 -20.32 -21.17
C MET A 109 -9.57 -20.20 -21.42
N GLU A 110 -9.97 -19.83 -22.64
CA GLU A 110 -11.39 -19.65 -23.00
C GLU A 110 -12.21 -20.95 -22.99
N SER A 111 -11.54 -22.11 -23.06
CA SER A 111 -12.20 -23.43 -23.06
C SER A 111 -12.38 -24.03 -21.66
N GLN A 112 -11.83 -23.38 -20.62
CA GLN A 112 -11.96 -23.85 -19.24
C GLN A 112 -13.39 -23.68 -18.72
N SER A 113 -13.76 -24.47 -17.73
CA SER A 113 -15.04 -24.29 -17.04
C SER A 113 -15.06 -22.98 -16.24
N GLU A 114 -16.25 -22.39 -16.08
CA GLU A 114 -16.46 -21.18 -15.26
C GLU A 114 -15.85 -21.34 -13.85
N TYR A 115 -16.08 -22.49 -13.21
CA TYR A 115 -15.50 -22.78 -11.90
C TYR A 115 -13.97 -22.77 -11.94
N LYS A 116 -13.33 -23.45 -12.92
CA LYS A 116 -11.87 -23.46 -13.04
C LYS A 116 -11.33 -22.05 -13.29
N LEU A 117 -11.94 -21.25 -14.16
CA LEU A 117 -11.55 -19.86 -14.38
C LEU A 117 -11.68 -19.01 -13.12
N GLY A 118 -12.74 -19.24 -12.34
CA GLY A 118 -12.90 -18.62 -11.03
C GLY A 118 -11.76 -18.98 -10.07
N THR A 119 -11.35 -20.25 -10.03
CA THR A 119 -10.22 -20.65 -9.19
C THR A 119 -8.90 -20.01 -9.61
N VAL A 120 -8.61 -19.95 -10.91
CA VAL A 120 -7.38 -19.31 -11.43
C VAL A 120 -7.39 -17.81 -11.15
N TYR A 121 -8.54 -17.16 -11.34
CA TYR A 121 -8.69 -15.74 -11.01
C TYR A 121 -8.38 -15.46 -9.54
N ALA A 122 -8.91 -16.26 -8.62
CA ALA A 122 -8.64 -16.11 -7.19
C ALA A 122 -7.16 -16.32 -6.83
N GLU A 123 -6.48 -17.28 -7.47
CA GLU A 123 -5.04 -17.47 -7.31
C GLU A 123 -4.29 -16.22 -7.77
N MET A 124 -4.55 -15.73 -8.99
CA MET A 124 -3.94 -14.50 -9.51
C MET A 124 -4.21 -13.29 -8.61
N PHE A 125 -5.42 -13.15 -8.08
CA PHE A 125 -5.78 -12.08 -7.16
C PHE A 125 -4.96 -12.14 -5.86
N VAL A 126 -4.92 -13.29 -5.19
CA VAL A 126 -4.14 -13.49 -3.96
C VAL A 126 -2.65 -13.29 -4.22
N HIS A 127 -2.17 -13.71 -5.39
CA HIS A 127 -0.79 -13.57 -5.81
C HIS A 127 -0.37 -12.12 -6.11
N GLY A 128 -1.28 -11.14 -6.01
CA GLY A 128 -0.98 -9.73 -6.29
C GLY A 128 -0.76 -9.47 -7.79
N ARG A 129 -1.33 -10.31 -8.66
CA ARG A 129 -1.21 -10.16 -10.12
C ARG A 129 -1.82 -8.84 -10.62
N PHE A 130 -2.85 -8.36 -9.93
CA PHE A 130 -3.55 -7.13 -10.24
C PHE A 130 -3.10 -6.03 -9.28
N GLU A 131 -2.78 -4.85 -9.80
CA GLU A 131 -2.52 -3.64 -9.00
C GLU A 131 -3.80 -3.08 -8.36
N GLU A 132 -3.62 -2.18 -7.38
CA GLU A 132 -4.65 -1.56 -6.54
C GLU A 132 -5.94 -1.15 -7.27
N PHE A 133 -5.83 -0.63 -8.50
CA PHE A 133 -6.98 -0.20 -9.28
C PHE A 133 -7.23 -1.02 -10.53
N THR A 134 -6.50 -2.11 -10.77
CA THR A 134 -6.61 -2.89 -12.02
C THR A 134 -7.41 -4.17 -11.83
N ALA A 135 -7.59 -4.64 -10.60
CA ALA A 135 -8.37 -5.85 -10.34
C ALA A 135 -9.83 -5.65 -10.80
N PRO A 136 -10.35 -6.50 -11.70
CA PRO A 136 -11.73 -6.40 -12.16
C PRO A 136 -12.72 -6.79 -11.05
N LEU A 137 -12.32 -7.72 -10.18
CA LEU A 137 -13.08 -8.18 -9.01
C LEU A 137 -12.22 -8.17 -7.75
N TYR A 138 -12.80 -7.74 -6.64
CA TYR A 138 -12.21 -7.76 -5.32
C TYR A 138 -12.89 -8.82 -4.48
N VAL A 139 -12.13 -9.57 -3.67
CA VAL A 139 -12.65 -10.64 -2.82
C VAL A 139 -12.21 -10.40 -1.39
N SER A 140 -13.16 -10.42 -0.46
CA SER A 140 -12.88 -10.47 0.98
C SER A 140 -13.71 -11.55 1.65
N CYS A 141 -13.12 -12.21 2.64
CA CYS A 141 -13.83 -13.13 3.53
C CYS A 141 -13.58 -12.72 4.98
N GLN A 142 -14.64 -12.57 5.75
CA GLN A 142 -14.56 -12.13 7.15
C GLN A 142 -15.67 -12.76 7.98
N LYS A 143 -15.51 -12.68 9.30
CA LYS A 143 -16.58 -13.03 10.24
C LYS A 143 -17.37 -11.78 10.58
N ASP A 144 -18.69 -11.85 10.53
CA ASP A 144 -19.54 -10.76 10.97
C ASP A 144 -19.56 -10.64 12.51
N GLN A 145 -20.25 -9.61 13.03
CA GLN A 145 -20.38 -9.38 14.48
C GLN A 145 -21.03 -10.57 15.25
N ARG A 146 -21.70 -11.48 14.54
CA ARG A 146 -22.31 -12.69 15.09
C ARG A 146 -21.46 -13.93 14.85
N ASN A 147 -20.19 -13.75 14.49
CA ASN A 147 -19.24 -14.81 14.16
C ASN A 147 -19.68 -15.67 12.96
N ARG A 148 -20.61 -15.18 12.12
CA ARG A 148 -21.01 -15.86 10.87
C ARG A 148 -20.00 -15.52 9.79
N LYS A 149 -19.56 -16.52 9.04
CA LYS A 149 -18.58 -16.33 7.99
C LYS A 149 -19.29 -15.81 6.74
N LYS A 150 -18.68 -14.82 6.10
CA LYS A 150 -19.22 -14.18 4.92
C LYS A 150 -18.09 -13.81 3.98
N CYS A 151 -18.24 -14.17 2.72
CA CYS A 151 -17.39 -13.66 1.64
C CYS A 151 -18.15 -12.63 0.81
N THR A 152 -17.45 -11.62 0.32
CA THR A 152 -17.99 -10.59 -0.56
C THR A 152 -17.07 -10.50 -1.77
N VAL A 153 -17.66 -10.64 -2.96
CA VAL A 153 -17.02 -10.36 -4.24
C VAL A 153 -17.59 -9.04 -4.73
N THR A 154 -16.75 -8.06 -5.03
CA THR A 154 -17.16 -6.74 -5.51
C THR A 154 -16.57 -6.51 -6.89
N GLN A 155 -17.38 -6.01 -7.82
CA GLN A 155 -16.92 -5.60 -9.14
C GLN A 155 -16.32 -4.19 -9.07
N ARG A 156 -15.24 -3.94 -9.82
CA ARG A 156 -14.69 -2.58 -9.97
C ARG A 156 -15.76 -1.61 -10.46
N GLY A 157 -16.01 -0.55 -9.69
CA GLY A 157 -17.02 0.48 -9.98
C GLY A 157 -18.48 0.01 -9.83
N GLY A 158 -18.72 -1.20 -9.34
CA GLY A 158 -20.05 -1.79 -9.17
C GLY A 158 -20.38 -2.14 -7.71
N TYR A 159 -21.66 -2.39 -7.44
CA TYR A 159 -22.12 -2.87 -6.14
C TYR A 159 -22.39 -4.38 -6.18
N SER A 160 -22.18 -5.07 -5.05
CA SER A 160 -22.71 -6.43 -4.86
C SER A 160 -24.23 -6.39 -4.80
N ILE A 161 -24.90 -7.18 -5.64
CA ILE A 161 -26.37 -7.11 -5.80
C ILE A 161 -27.06 -8.37 -5.25
N LYS A 162 -26.33 -9.49 -5.11
CA LYS A 162 -26.86 -10.76 -4.62
C LYS A 162 -26.22 -11.21 -3.32
N GLU A 163 -26.96 -12.01 -2.56
CA GLU A 163 -26.48 -12.76 -1.42
C GLU A 163 -27.07 -14.18 -1.46
N ASP A 164 -26.21 -15.20 -1.51
CA ASP A 164 -26.60 -16.60 -1.50
C ASP A 164 -25.82 -17.39 -0.46
N LYS A 165 -26.26 -18.63 -0.17
CA LYS A 165 -25.48 -19.58 0.62
C LYS A 165 -24.41 -20.23 -0.25
N PHE A 166 -23.18 -20.35 0.27
CA PHE A 166 -22.04 -20.89 -0.50
C PHE A 166 -22.34 -22.26 -1.14
N GLY A 167 -22.96 -23.18 -0.40
CA GLY A 167 -23.32 -24.51 -0.91
C GLY A 167 -24.45 -24.52 -1.95
N LYS A 168 -25.14 -23.40 -2.14
CA LYS A 168 -26.25 -23.22 -3.11
C LYS A 168 -25.95 -22.12 -4.13
N LEU A 169 -24.70 -21.68 -4.23
CA LEU A 169 -24.31 -20.57 -5.09
C LEU A 169 -24.45 -20.99 -6.57
N PRO A 170 -25.37 -20.40 -7.36
CA PRO A 170 -25.64 -20.85 -8.73
C PRO A 170 -24.58 -20.40 -9.74
N ASN A 171 -23.81 -19.34 -9.40
CA ASN A 171 -22.76 -18.83 -10.26
C ASN A 171 -21.46 -19.60 -10.02
N GLU A 172 -21.17 -20.57 -10.90
CA GLU A 172 -20.00 -21.45 -10.78
C GLU A 172 -18.66 -20.69 -10.84
N PHE A 173 -18.56 -19.59 -11.59
CA PHE A 173 -17.36 -18.75 -11.60
C PHE A 173 -17.12 -18.10 -10.24
N VAL A 174 -18.12 -17.42 -9.69
CA VAL A 174 -18.02 -16.80 -8.35
C VAL A 174 -17.76 -17.86 -7.27
N LYS A 175 -18.36 -19.04 -7.41
CA LYS A 175 -18.10 -20.19 -6.53
C LYS A 175 -16.64 -20.62 -6.57
N GLY A 176 -16.05 -20.73 -7.77
CA GLY A 176 -14.63 -21.02 -7.95
C GLY A 176 -13.73 -19.95 -7.33
N VAL A 177 -14.07 -18.67 -7.53
CA VAL A 177 -13.35 -17.53 -6.92
C VAL A 177 -13.35 -17.64 -5.40
N VAL A 178 -14.53 -17.76 -4.79
CA VAL A 178 -14.68 -17.77 -3.33
C VAL A 178 -14.08 -19.02 -2.70
N ASP A 179 -14.31 -20.20 -3.28
CA ASP A 179 -13.77 -21.46 -2.78
C ASP A 179 -12.24 -21.44 -2.75
N ARG A 180 -11.61 -21.02 -3.86
CA ARG A 180 -10.16 -21.00 -3.95
C ARG A 180 -9.54 -19.91 -3.08
N PHE A 181 -10.12 -18.70 -3.05
CA PHE A 181 -9.68 -17.63 -2.16
C PHE A 181 -9.73 -18.07 -0.69
N ALA A 182 -10.86 -18.63 -0.25
CA ALA A 182 -11.04 -19.09 1.12
C ALA A 182 -10.01 -20.16 1.51
N LYS A 183 -9.73 -21.12 0.62
CA LYS A 183 -8.68 -22.14 0.82
C LYS A 183 -7.28 -21.53 0.95
N LEU A 184 -6.90 -20.61 0.06
CA LEU A 184 -5.58 -19.96 0.10
C LEU A 184 -5.37 -19.18 1.40
N MET A 185 -6.43 -18.57 1.91
CA MET A 185 -6.43 -17.77 3.14
C MET A 185 -6.66 -18.57 4.42
N ASN A 186 -6.71 -19.91 4.33
CA ASN A 186 -7.06 -20.80 5.44
C ASN A 186 -8.38 -20.39 6.13
N PHE A 187 -9.33 -19.89 5.34
CA PHE A 187 -10.65 -19.47 5.76
C PHE A 187 -11.64 -20.60 5.51
N ASP A 188 -11.99 -21.35 6.55
CA ASP A 188 -12.94 -22.46 6.47
C ASP A 188 -14.35 -21.94 6.13
N LEU A 189 -14.83 -22.10 4.90
CA LEU A 189 -16.16 -21.64 4.47
C LEU A 189 -17.11 -22.83 4.34
N GLY A 190 -18.15 -22.86 5.17
CA GLY A 190 -19.17 -23.89 5.19
C GLY A 190 -20.30 -23.64 4.18
N ALA A 191 -21.05 -24.70 3.85
CA ALA A 191 -22.16 -24.62 2.88
C ALA A 191 -23.26 -23.60 3.25
N ASN A 192 -23.43 -23.31 4.54
CA ASN A 192 -24.42 -22.37 5.08
C ASN A 192 -23.89 -20.94 5.25
N ASP A 193 -22.63 -20.70 4.95
CA ASP A 193 -22.04 -19.37 5.02
C ASP A 193 -22.48 -18.50 3.85
N SER A 194 -22.43 -17.19 4.03
CA SER A 194 -22.98 -16.23 3.09
C SER A 194 -21.96 -15.77 2.05
N VAL A 195 -22.38 -15.65 0.80
CA VAL A 195 -21.59 -15.05 -0.27
C VAL A 195 -22.37 -13.91 -0.91
N LYS A 196 -21.82 -12.70 -0.85
CA LYS A 196 -22.31 -11.54 -1.60
C LYS A 196 -21.53 -11.38 -2.90
N TYR A 197 -22.21 -11.13 -4.01
CA TYR A 197 -21.55 -11.06 -5.32
C TYR A 197 -22.35 -10.27 -6.39
N PRO A 198 -21.67 -9.78 -7.44
CA PRO A 198 -22.29 -9.15 -8.61
C PRO A 198 -22.67 -10.20 -9.69
N TYR A 199 -23.41 -9.77 -10.73
CA TYR A 199 -23.70 -10.60 -11.89
C TYR A 199 -22.49 -10.63 -12.86
N VAL A 200 -21.53 -11.50 -12.61
CA VAL A 200 -20.29 -11.62 -13.41
C VAL A 200 -20.01 -13.05 -13.81
N ASN A 201 -19.29 -13.25 -14.90
CA ASN A 201 -18.79 -14.53 -15.38
C ASN A 201 -17.31 -14.38 -15.80
N SER A 202 -16.70 -15.48 -16.26
CA SER A 202 -15.30 -15.48 -16.64
C SER A 202 -14.94 -14.46 -17.73
N ASN A 203 -15.83 -14.24 -18.72
CA ASN A 203 -15.60 -13.28 -19.81
C ASN A 203 -15.29 -11.86 -19.33
N TYR A 204 -15.75 -11.49 -18.14
CA TYR A 204 -15.46 -10.19 -17.55
C TYR A 204 -14.00 -10.01 -17.13
N VAL A 205 -13.30 -11.11 -16.81
CA VAL A 205 -11.93 -11.06 -16.25
C VAL A 205 -10.86 -11.64 -17.18
N LEU A 206 -11.25 -12.38 -18.23
CA LEU A 206 -10.33 -13.10 -19.10
C LEU A 206 -9.24 -12.20 -19.72
N SER A 207 -9.61 -11.02 -20.21
CA SER A 207 -8.64 -10.09 -20.81
C SER A 207 -7.59 -9.62 -19.79
N GLU A 208 -8.01 -9.36 -18.55
CA GLU A 208 -7.11 -8.93 -17.47
C GLU A 208 -6.22 -10.07 -16.98
N MET A 209 -6.75 -11.30 -16.91
CA MET A 209 -5.97 -12.49 -16.55
C MET A 209 -4.84 -12.77 -17.57
N MET A 210 -5.05 -12.46 -18.85
CA MET A 210 -4.09 -12.67 -19.93
C MET A 210 -3.23 -11.44 -20.24
N ALA A 211 -3.52 -10.29 -19.63
CA ALA A 211 -2.80 -9.04 -19.84
C ALA A 211 -1.31 -9.18 -19.52
N LYS A 212 -0.51 -8.20 -19.94
CA LYS A 212 0.89 -8.08 -19.51
C LYS A 212 0.96 -7.97 -17.99
N SER A 213 1.94 -8.64 -17.39
CA SER A 213 2.30 -8.44 -15.98
C SER A 213 2.93 -7.07 -15.78
N LYS A 214 2.94 -6.59 -14.53
CA LYS A 214 3.65 -5.37 -14.15
C LYS A 214 5.13 -5.42 -14.56
N TRP A 215 5.73 -6.59 -14.45
CA TRP A 215 7.11 -6.86 -14.84
C TRP A 215 7.35 -6.76 -16.35
N GLU A 216 6.32 -7.03 -17.15
CA GLU A 216 6.38 -6.83 -18.60
C GLU A 216 6.14 -5.38 -19.02
N THR A 217 5.38 -4.61 -18.24
CA THR A 217 5.19 -3.19 -18.51
C THR A 217 6.37 -2.33 -18.06
N ASP A 218 7.14 -2.80 -17.06
CA ASP A 218 8.24 -2.07 -16.45
C ASP A 218 9.62 -2.47 -16.97
N SER A 219 9.72 -3.00 -18.21
CA SER A 219 10.99 -3.47 -18.76
C SER A 219 12.11 -2.42 -18.71
N ASP A 220 11.78 -1.16 -19.00
CA ASP A 220 12.75 -0.06 -19.05
C ASP A 220 13.29 0.28 -17.65
N LEU A 221 12.43 0.13 -16.63
CA LEU A 221 12.85 0.29 -15.24
C LEU A 221 13.86 -0.80 -14.87
N PHE A 222 13.62 -2.05 -15.28
CA PHE A 222 14.56 -3.14 -14.99
C PHE A 222 15.89 -3.00 -15.71
N HIS A 223 15.87 -2.51 -16.94
CA HIS A 223 17.10 -2.18 -17.65
C HIS A 223 17.91 -1.13 -16.89
N THR A 224 17.23 -0.07 -16.42
CA THR A 224 17.84 0.97 -15.60
C THR A 224 18.41 0.40 -14.29
N LEU A 225 17.63 -0.40 -13.56
CA LEU A 225 18.07 -1.01 -12.30
C LEU A 225 19.26 -1.97 -12.49
N THR A 226 19.28 -2.72 -13.59
CA THR A 226 20.34 -3.68 -13.91
C THR A 226 21.62 -2.96 -14.31
N SER A 227 21.54 -1.79 -14.95
CA SER A 227 22.72 -0.97 -15.25
C SER A 227 23.47 -0.48 -14.00
N TYR A 228 22.79 -0.43 -12.85
CA TYR A 228 23.37 -0.03 -11.56
C TYR A 228 23.71 -1.20 -10.63
N LYS A 229 23.58 -2.46 -11.08
CA LYS A 229 23.78 -3.63 -10.19
C LYS A 229 25.19 -3.72 -9.60
N ASP A 230 26.19 -3.23 -10.33
CA ASP A 230 27.61 -3.26 -9.97
C ASP A 230 28.06 -1.93 -9.33
N ASP A 231 27.15 -0.95 -9.18
CA ASP A 231 27.42 0.32 -8.54
C ASP A 231 27.27 0.20 -7.02
N ASP A 232 28.40 0.30 -6.32
CA ASP A 232 28.45 0.19 -4.85
C ASP A 232 28.29 1.54 -4.13
N SER A 233 27.72 2.56 -4.76
CA SER A 233 27.32 3.79 -4.06
C SER A 233 26.09 3.58 -3.17
N GLU A 234 26.00 4.34 -2.07
CA GLU A 234 24.79 4.35 -1.23
C GLU A 234 23.59 4.93 -1.99
N GLU A 235 23.84 5.92 -2.86
CA GLU A 235 22.82 6.57 -3.68
C GLU A 235 22.16 5.60 -4.67
N MET A 236 22.94 4.82 -5.43
CA MET A 236 22.37 3.85 -6.37
C MET A 236 21.65 2.72 -5.65
N TYR A 237 22.15 2.28 -4.49
CA TYR A 237 21.44 1.31 -3.66
C TYR A 237 20.08 1.86 -3.19
N ALA A 238 20.04 3.10 -2.72
CA ALA A 238 18.78 3.76 -2.34
C ALA A 238 17.83 3.94 -3.53
N PHE A 239 18.35 4.27 -4.70
CA PHE A 239 17.58 4.32 -5.94
C PHE A 239 16.90 2.97 -6.23
N VAL A 240 17.64 1.87 -6.11
CA VAL A 240 17.10 0.51 -6.33
C VAL A 240 16.01 0.18 -5.30
N ILE A 241 16.28 0.42 -4.01
CA ILE A 241 15.30 0.20 -2.94
C ILE A 241 14.02 0.99 -3.19
N ARG A 242 14.13 2.28 -3.53
CA ARG A 242 12.97 3.14 -3.78
C ARG A 242 12.13 2.59 -4.93
N ASN A 243 12.73 2.26 -6.06
CA ASN A 243 11.97 1.82 -7.23
C ASN A 243 11.25 0.49 -7.00
N ILE A 244 11.85 -0.44 -6.25
CA ILE A 244 11.28 -1.78 -6.02
C ILE A 244 10.25 -1.80 -4.88
N PHE A 245 10.50 -1.07 -3.79
CA PHE A 245 9.72 -1.19 -2.54
C PHE A 245 8.86 0.04 -2.22
N VAL A 246 9.12 1.16 -2.89
CA VAL A 246 8.40 2.42 -2.65
C VAL A 246 7.55 2.79 -3.85
N SER A 247 8.14 2.79 -5.04
CA SER A 247 7.44 3.18 -6.28
C SER A 247 6.68 2.02 -6.94
N SER A 248 7.11 0.78 -6.75
CA SER A 248 6.41 -0.40 -7.28
C SER A 248 5.47 -1.00 -6.26
N LEU A 249 4.21 -1.22 -6.64
CA LEU A 249 3.19 -1.84 -5.79
C LEU A 249 3.45 -3.33 -5.53
N SER A 250 4.24 -3.98 -6.38
CA SER A 250 4.40 -5.44 -6.36
C SER A 250 5.14 -5.99 -5.14
N PHE A 251 6.02 -5.20 -4.51
CA PHE A 251 6.70 -5.60 -3.26
C PHE A 251 6.49 -4.61 -2.11
N SER A 252 5.64 -3.59 -2.28
CA SER A 252 5.35 -2.57 -1.26
C SER A 252 4.98 -3.14 0.11
N ALA A 253 4.21 -4.23 0.18
CA ALA A 253 3.83 -4.80 1.48
C ALA A 253 5.04 -5.31 2.28
N TYR A 254 6.01 -5.96 1.63
CA TYR A 254 7.25 -6.36 2.26
C TYR A 254 8.15 -5.14 2.52
N GLY A 255 8.23 -4.23 1.55
CA GLY A 255 8.93 -2.95 1.67
C GLY A 255 8.51 -2.16 2.90
N ASN A 256 7.21 -1.98 3.09
CA ASN A 256 6.63 -1.29 4.24
C ASN A 256 7.08 -1.94 5.55
N VAL A 257 7.07 -3.27 5.66
CA VAL A 257 7.55 -3.98 6.85
C VAL A 257 9.05 -3.79 7.05
N LEU A 258 9.87 -4.01 6.02
CA LEU A 258 11.33 -3.90 6.08
C LEU A 258 11.80 -2.49 6.45
N LEU A 259 11.27 -1.49 5.77
CA LEU A 259 11.62 -0.08 5.98
C LEU A 259 11.14 0.37 7.36
N THR A 260 9.93 -0.01 7.79
CA THR A 260 9.42 0.30 9.14
C THR A 260 10.25 -0.40 10.22
N HIS A 261 10.59 -1.67 10.04
CA HIS A 261 11.45 -2.38 11.00
C HIS A 261 12.82 -1.70 11.11
N THR A 262 13.40 -1.28 10.00
CA THR A 262 14.69 -0.56 10.00
C THR A 262 14.57 0.79 10.70
N LEU A 263 13.49 1.52 10.42
CA LEU A 263 13.16 2.79 11.08
C LEU A 263 13.10 2.66 12.61
N TYR A 264 12.33 1.70 13.12
CA TYR A 264 12.13 1.54 14.57
C TYR A 264 13.26 0.79 15.29
N THR A 265 14.14 0.08 14.57
CA THR A 265 15.35 -0.53 15.16
C THR A 265 16.59 0.37 15.16
N ASN A 266 16.50 1.55 14.54
CA ASN A 266 17.58 2.54 14.48
C ASN A 266 17.08 3.93 14.90
N LYS A 267 16.33 3.98 16.01
CA LYS A 267 15.70 5.22 16.49
C LYS A 267 16.69 6.37 16.70
N ASP A 268 17.90 6.05 17.13
CA ASP A 268 19.01 6.98 17.34
C ASP A 268 19.47 7.71 16.07
N LYS A 269 19.20 7.13 14.90
CA LYS A 269 19.63 7.66 13.59
C LYS A 269 18.50 8.20 12.75
N LEU A 270 17.29 7.65 12.93
CA LEU A 270 16.15 7.91 12.04
C LEU A 270 14.97 8.62 12.72
N ASN A 271 15.12 8.95 14.00
CA ASN A 271 14.18 9.72 14.82
C ASN A 271 12.68 9.48 14.53
N PRO A 272 12.17 8.22 14.59
CA PRO A 272 10.77 7.94 14.29
C PRO A 272 9.79 8.54 15.30
N ASP A 273 10.29 8.98 16.46
CA ASP A 273 9.48 9.52 17.54
C ASP A 273 8.87 10.90 17.16
N VAL A 274 9.37 11.57 16.11
CA VAL A 274 8.74 12.75 15.51
C VAL A 274 7.28 12.48 15.10
N GLY A 275 6.96 11.25 14.69
CA GLY A 275 5.58 10.84 14.39
C GLY A 275 4.65 10.93 15.61
N GLU A 276 5.16 10.71 16.82
CA GLU A 276 4.38 10.87 18.06
C GLU A 276 4.12 12.34 18.39
N GLU A 277 5.08 13.22 18.10
CA GLU A 277 4.90 14.66 18.27
C GLU A 277 3.83 15.19 17.32
N PHE A 278 3.84 14.76 16.06
CA PHE A 278 2.78 15.09 15.11
C PHE A 278 1.43 14.48 15.50
N ASP A 279 1.37 13.26 16.04
CA ASP A 279 0.12 12.69 16.57
C ASP A 279 -0.48 13.60 17.66
N ARG A 280 0.37 14.13 18.57
CA ARG A 280 -0.06 15.07 19.62
C ARG A 280 -0.51 16.41 19.04
N LEU A 281 0.19 16.94 18.04
CA LEU A 281 -0.19 18.17 17.35
C LEU A 281 -1.55 18.02 16.66
N ALA A 282 -1.76 16.93 15.93
CA ALA A 282 -3.03 16.65 15.25
C ALA A 282 -4.19 16.51 16.24
N ALA A 283 -3.97 15.91 17.41
CA ALA A 283 -4.97 15.84 18.47
C ALA A 283 -5.37 17.24 18.97
N LYS A 284 -4.40 18.13 19.20
CA LYS A 284 -4.65 19.53 19.60
C LYS A 284 -5.39 20.31 18.52
N ILE A 285 -5.01 20.16 17.25
CA ILE A 285 -5.72 20.79 16.12
C ILE A 285 -7.17 20.31 16.06
N LYS A 286 -7.40 18.99 16.20
CA LYS A 286 -8.75 18.40 16.21
C LYS A 286 -9.60 18.95 17.36
N GLU A 287 -9.02 19.11 18.55
CA GLU A 287 -9.68 19.70 19.71
C GLU A 287 -10.07 21.17 19.45
N GLU A 288 -9.13 21.97 18.96
CA GLU A 288 -9.34 23.39 18.65
C GLU A 288 -10.42 23.59 17.57
N VAL A 289 -10.37 22.80 16.49
CA VAL A 289 -11.42 22.82 15.45
C VAL A 289 -12.78 22.44 16.06
N SER A 290 -12.81 21.46 16.97
CA SER A 290 -14.07 21.06 17.63
C SER A 290 -14.63 22.15 18.54
N LEU A 291 -13.77 22.90 19.23
CA LEU A 291 -14.18 24.07 20.02
C LEU A 291 -14.75 25.17 19.12
N ASN A 292 -14.07 25.50 18.03
CA ASN A 292 -14.55 26.48 17.06
C ASN A 292 -15.93 26.12 16.47
N ILE A 293 -16.19 24.84 16.20
CA ILE A 293 -17.52 24.37 15.74
C ILE A 293 -18.58 24.53 16.84
N LYS A 294 -18.23 24.28 18.11
CA LYS A 294 -19.17 24.46 19.24
C LYS A 294 -19.53 25.93 19.43
N ASP A 295 -18.54 26.81 19.32
CA ASP A 295 -18.67 28.23 19.66
C ASP A 295 -19.16 29.09 18.49
N SER A 296 -19.20 28.55 17.26
CA SER A 296 -19.65 29.30 16.08
C SER A 296 -21.10 29.78 16.23
N ASP A 297 -21.35 31.05 15.99
CA ASP A 297 -22.68 31.68 16.01
C ASP A 297 -23.47 31.47 14.70
N TRP A 298 -22.76 31.16 13.61
CA TRP A 298 -23.32 30.99 12.26
C TRP A 298 -23.78 29.56 11.93
N LEU A 299 -23.44 28.56 12.75
CA LEU A 299 -23.92 27.18 12.60
C LEU A 299 -25.14 26.92 13.50
N GLY A 300 -26.17 26.31 12.92
CA GLY A 300 -27.28 25.76 13.68
C GLY A 300 -26.87 24.53 14.51
N ASN A 301 -27.68 24.19 15.52
CA ASN A 301 -27.36 23.09 16.45
C ASN A 301 -27.24 21.72 15.74
N VAL A 302 -28.02 21.50 14.68
CA VAL A 302 -27.99 20.24 13.92
C VAL A 302 -26.68 20.12 13.14
N GLU A 303 -26.24 21.20 12.49
CA GLU A 303 -24.98 21.26 11.75
C GLU A 303 -23.79 21.08 12.70
N LYS A 304 -23.79 21.77 13.85
CA LYS A 304 -22.76 21.60 14.89
C LYS A 304 -22.65 20.14 15.32
N HIS A 305 -23.77 19.50 15.62
CA HIS A 305 -23.79 18.10 16.05
C HIS A 305 -23.22 17.18 14.97
N SER A 306 -23.65 17.36 13.72
CA SER A 306 -23.17 16.58 12.58
C SER A 306 -21.67 16.74 12.35
N LEU A 307 -21.17 17.98 12.34
CA LEU A 307 -19.75 18.29 12.16
C LEU A 307 -18.90 17.77 13.31
N LEU A 308 -19.35 17.91 14.56
CA LEU A 308 -18.65 17.35 15.72
C LEU A 308 -18.61 15.82 15.66
N HIS A 309 -19.71 15.19 15.29
CA HIS A 309 -19.74 13.73 15.10
C HIS A 309 -18.73 13.30 14.03
N TYR A 310 -18.69 14.00 12.89
CA TYR A 310 -17.68 13.78 11.86
C TYR A 310 -16.26 13.98 12.41
N MET A 311 -15.98 15.10 13.07
CA MET A 311 -14.69 15.38 13.67
C MET A 311 -14.27 14.26 14.63
N TYR A 312 -15.13 13.85 15.57
CA TYR A 312 -14.81 12.77 16.49
C TYR A 312 -14.53 11.45 15.77
N SER A 313 -15.25 11.15 14.68
CA SER A 313 -15.04 9.96 13.86
C SER A 313 -13.75 9.98 13.03
N LEU A 314 -13.15 11.15 12.76
CA LEU A 314 -11.91 11.25 11.97
C LEU A 314 -10.76 10.52 12.66
N GLN A 315 -10.20 9.53 11.94
CA GLN A 315 -8.94 8.87 12.28
C GLN A 315 -7.82 9.53 11.50
N ILE A 316 -6.85 10.09 12.21
CA ILE A 316 -5.65 10.69 11.61
C ILE A 316 -4.51 9.72 11.82
N HIS A 317 -3.90 9.27 10.74
CA HIS A 317 -2.73 8.40 10.75
C HIS A 317 -1.51 9.21 10.29
N ILE A 318 -0.52 9.36 11.16
CA ILE A 318 0.72 10.08 10.84
C ILE A 318 1.87 9.09 10.83
N GLY A 319 2.59 9.07 9.71
CA GLY A 319 3.68 8.13 9.48
C GLY A 319 3.21 6.68 9.59
N VAL A 320 3.92 5.91 10.42
CA VAL A 320 3.63 4.49 10.66
C VAL A 320 2.53 4.34 11.72
N PRO A 321 1.47 3.54 11.48
CA PRO A 321 0.42 3.29 12.47
C PRO A 321 0.97 2.69 13.77
N LYS A 322 0.42 3.11 14.92
CA LYS A 322 0.90 2.73 16.28
C LYS A 322 1.12 1.22 16.47
N LYS A 323 0.24 0.38 15.92
CA LYS A 323 0.36 -1.09 15.97
C LYS A 323 1.71 -1.58 15.43
N TYR A 324 2.17 -0.99 14.33
CA TYR A 324 3.40 -1.38 13.63
C TYR A 324 4.62 -0.56 14.04
N ARG A 325 4.55 0.17 15.16
CA ARG A 325 5.74 0.73 15.83
C ARG A 325 6.39 -0.30 16.76
N ASN A 326 5.75 -1.46 16.95
CA ASN A 326 6.26 -2.57 17.73
C ASN A 326 7.25 -3.42 16.92
N VAL A 327 8.53 -3.35 17.28
CA VAL A 327 9.63 -4.07 16.60
C VAL A 327 9.42 -5.59 16.61
N THR A 328 8.93 -6.17 17.71
CA THR A 328 8.68 -7.62 17.79
C THR A 328 7.63 -8.07 16.77
N LEU A 329 6.55 -7.31 16.60
CA LEU A 329 5.53 -7.60 15.59
C LEU A 329 6.11 -7.49 14.17
N LEU A 330 6.89 -6.45 13.89
CA LEU A 330 7.53 -6.27 12.59
C LEU A 330 8.50 -7.40 12.27
N GLU A 331 9.27 -7.87 13.24
CA GLU A 331 10.17 -9.01 13.07
C GLU A 331 9.40 -10.31 12.83
N GLU A 332 8.25 -10.53 13.49
CA GLU A 332 7.35 -11.65 13.17
C GLU A 332 6.90 -11.59 11.70
N MET A 333 6.49 -10.41 11.22
CA MET A 333 6.07 -10.20 9.83
C MET A 333 7.23 -10.44 8.85
N LEU A 334 8.44 -9.95 9.14
CA LEU A 334 9.63 -10.22 8.33
C LEU A 334 9.96 -11.71 8.30
N GLN A 335 9.86 -12.42 9.43
CA GLN A 335 10.16 -13.83 9.49
C GLN A 335 9.21 -14.67 8.64
N ARG A 336 7.94 -14.27 8.52
CA ARG A 336 6.98 -14.89 7.60
C ARG A 336 7.41 -14.74 6.14
N TYR A 337 7.79 -13.52 5.73
CA TYR A 337 8.32 -13.29 4.38
C TYR A 337 9.61 -14.08 4.14
N ARG A 338 10.59 -14.03 5.06
CA ARG A 338 11.85 -14.77 4.94
C ARG A 338 11.62 -16.27 4.79
N THR A 339 10.73 -16.84 5.59
CA THR A 339 10.38 -18.27 5.54
C THR A 339 9.72 -18.64 4.21
N ALA A 340 8.71 -17.86 3.78
CA ALA A 340 8.00 -18.12 2.53
C ALA A 340 8.93 -17.99 1.32
N PHE A 341 9.70 -16.90 1.25
CA PHE A 341 10.63 -16.64 0.17
C PHE A 341 11.74 -17.66 0.09
N ALA A 342 12.28 -18.14 1.22
CA ALA A 342 13.29 -19.21 1.22
C ALA A 342 12.76 -20.50 0.58
N ASN A 343 11.48 -20.78 0.75
CA ASN A 343 10.80 -21.97 0.22
C ASN A 343 10.26 -21.78 -1.20
N THR A 344 10.29 -20.57 -1.76
CA THR A 344 9.89 -20.33 -3.15
C THR A 344 10.89 -21.00 -4.10
N PRO A 345 10.43 -21.90 -4.99
CA PRO A 345 11.28 -22.50 -6.00
C PRO A 345 11.70 -21.43 -7.02
N LEU A 346 13.00 -21.28 -7.20
CA LEU A 346 13.62 -20.39 -8.18
C LEU A 346 14.42 -21.24 -9.15
N ASP A 347 13.77 -21.67 -10.23
CA ASP A 347 14.33 -22.50 -11.29
C ASP A 347 14.78 -21.69 -12.52
N GLY A 348 14.67 -20.36 -12.44
CA GLY A 348 15.25 -19.40 -13.39
C GLY A 348 14.21 -18.60 -14.15
N GLU A 349 13.49 -19.24 -15.08
CA GLU A 349 12.73 -18.52 -16.11
C GLU A 349 11.61 -17.64 -15.57
N CYS A 350 11.04 -17.94 -14.40
CA CYS A 350 9.93 -17.19 -13.81
C CYS A 350 10.18 -16.73 -12.37
N ASP A 351 11.45 -16.61 -11.95
CA ASP A 351 11.85 -16.26 -10.58
C ASP A 351 11.10 -15.04 -10.02
N LEU A 352 11.09 -13.91 -10.74
CA LEU A 352 10.48 -12.66 -10.27
C LEU A 352 8.96 -12.80 -10.08
N GLU A 353 8.30 -13.44 -11.04
CA GLU A 353 6.87 -13.75 -10.98
C GLU A 353 6.55 -14.66 -9.79
N MET A 354 7.35 -15.70 -9.53
CA MET A 354 7.16 -16.60 -8.39
C MET A 354 7.37 -15.92 -7.04
N LEU A 355 8.35 -15.02 -6.93
CA LEU A 355 8.55 -14.21 -5.72
C LEU A 355 7.40 -13.23 -5.48
N SER A 356 6.87 -12.62 -6.54
CA SER A 356 5.71 -11.71 -6.47
C SER A 356 4.47 -12.44 -5.97
N ARG A 357 4.20 -13.64 -6.50
CA ARG A 357 3.12 -14.51 -6.03
C ARG A 357 3.28 -14.88 -4.56
N THR A 358 4.49 -15.25 -4.17
CA THR A 358 4.81 -15.58 -2.77
C THR A 358 4.54 -14.38 -1.86
N HIS A 359 4.98 -13.19 -2.25
CA HIS A 359 4.68 -11.95 -1.54
C HIS A 359 3.17 -11.72 -1.39
N GLY A 360 2.41 -11.82 -2.48
CA GLY A 360 0.97 -11.65 -2.47
C GLY A 360 0.27 -12.61 -1.52
N VAL A 361 0.65 -13.89 -1.54
CA VAL A 361 0.11 -14.92 -0.62
C VAL A 361 0.38 -14.55 0.83
N VAL A 362 1.64 -14.26 1.19
CA VAL A 362 2.03 -13.93 2.57
C VAL A 362 1.30 -12.68 3.06
N ARG A 363 1.20 -11.65 2.21
CA ARG A 363 0.45 -10.42 2.51
C ARG A 363 -1.00 -10.74 2.85
N HIS A 364 -1.72 -11.42 1.96
CA HIS A 364 -3.14 -11.69 2.14
C HIS A 364 -3.42 -12.62 3.35
N GLN A 365 -2.52 -13.56 3.63
CA GLN A 365 -2.58 -14.39 4.83
C GLN A 365 -2.47 -13.53 6.11
N MET A 366 -1.48 -12.64 6.19
CA MET A 366 -1.32 -11.74 7.34
C MET A 366 -2.55 -10.83 7.53
N ILE A 367 -3.14 -10.32 6.46
CA ILE A 367 -4.38 -9.53 6.52
C ILE A 367 -5.52 -10.37 7.10
N THR A 368 -5.73 -11.59 6.58
CA THR A 368 -6.83 -12.47 7.00
C THR A 368 -6.68 -12.93 8.45
N GLU A 369 -5.45 -13.17 8.91
CA GLU A 369 -5.15 -13.58 10.29
C GLU A 369 -5.26 -12.42 11.31
N GLY A 370 -5.46 -11.18 10.86
CA GLY A 370 -5.59 -10.01 11.73
C GLY A 370 -4.25 -9.38 12.14
N ILE A 371 -3.12 -9.92 11.68
CA ILE A 371 -1.83 -9.23 11.75
C ILE A 371 -1.89 -7.95 10.90
N GLY A 372 -2.59 -8.00 9.77
CA GLY A 372 -2.84 -6.86 8.89
C GLY A 372 -1.66 -6.57 7.96
N THR A 373 -1.68 -5.36 7.39
CA THR A 373 -0.56 -4.73 6.70
C THR A 373 -0.21 -3.43 7.39
N VAL A 374 1.08 -3.05 7.30
CA VAL A 374 1.60 -1.78 7.81
C VAL A 374 0.84 -0.60 7.19
N ASP A 375 0.51 -0.66 5.89
CA ASP A 375 -0.39 0.30 5.27
C ASP A 375 -1.86 -0.05 5.56
N THR A 376 -2.38 0.47 6.67
CA THR A 376 -3.77 0.19 7.06
C THR A 376 -4.81 0.79 6.11
N GLN A 377 -4.45 1.75 5.25
CA GLN A 377 -5.38 2.30 4.25
C GLN A 377 -5.73 1.26 3.19
N SER A 378 -4.80 0.36 2.88
CA SER A 378 -5.03 -0.80 2.00
C SER A 378 -6.09 -1.78 2.53
N ILE A 379 -6.51 -1.65 3.80
CA ILE A 379 -7.59 -2.44 4.43
C ILE A 379 -8.88 -1.61 4.61
N ALA A 380 -8.76 -0.29 4.77
CA ALA A 380 -9.83 0.57 5.28
C ALA A 380 -10.97 0.87 4.28
N MET A 381 -10.85 0.46 3.02
CA MET A 381 -11.98 0.50 2.10
C MET A 381 -12.89 -0.70 2.37
N ASP A 382 -13.86 -0.54 3.28
CA ASP A 382 -14.98 -1.48 3.52
C ASP A 382 -15.70 -1.91 2.22
N THR A 383 -15.49 -1.18 1.13
CA THR A 383 -16.04 -1.45 -0.20
C THR A 383 -15.08 -2.18 -1.16
N MET A 384 -13.75 -2.12 -0.96
CA MET A 384 -12.74 -2.62 -1.92
C MET A 384 -11.43 -3.02 -1.22
N PRO A 385 -11.25 -4.28 -0.79
CA PRO A 385 -9.95 -4.75 -0.30
C PRO A 385 -8.90 -4.65 -1.41
N VAL A 386 -7.82 -3.93 -1.19
CA VAL A 386 -6.84 -3.65 -2.23
C VAL A 386 -5.94 -4.89 -2.48
N PRO A 387 -5.71 -5.32 -3.75
CA PRO A 387 -4.89 -6.50 -4.07
C PRO A 387 -3.40 -6.31 -3.77
N THR A 388 -2.94 -5.05 -3.73
CA THR A 388 -1.56 -4.65 -3.41
C THR A 388 -1.54 -3.63 -2.29
N ASP A 389 -0.37 -3.37 -1.71
CA ASP A 389 -0.19 -2.23 -0.80
C ASP A 389 0.41 -1.04 -1.53
N SER A 390 -0.01 0.16 -1.17
CA SER A 390 0.77 1.35 -1.43
C SER A 390 1.92 1.44 -0.42
N SER A 391 3.05 2.02 -0.83
CA SER A 391 4.15 2.21 0.11
C SER A 391 3.91 3.46 0.96
N LEU A 392 3.99 3.30 2.29
CA LEU A 392 3.90 4.43 3.21
C LEU A 392 5.08 5.39 3.05
N PHE A 393 6.17 4.96 2.43
CA PHE A 393 7.38 5.75 2.29
C PHE A 393 7.39 6.62 1.02
N VAL A 394 6.33 6.58 0.18
CA VAL A 394 6.19 7.49 -0.97
C VAL A 394 5.97 8.92 -0.51
N TYR A 395 5.23 9.12 0.59
CA TYR A 395 4.74 10.44 1.03
C TYR A 395 5.25 10.86 2.42
N ASN A 396 6.05 10.05 3.10
CA ASN A 396 6.52 10.30 4.48
C ASN A 396 7.94 10.89 4.57
N ALA A 397 8.39 11.62 3.55
CA ALA A 397 9.83 11.76 3.29
C ALA A 397 10.53 13.00 3.88
N MET A 398 9.93 13.79 4.77
CA MET A 398 10.71 14.79 5.52
C MET A 398 11.48 14.13 6.69
N HIS A 399 12.77 13.84 6.46
CA HIS A 399 13.74 13.47 7.49
C HIS A 399 14.98 14.34 7.34
N PHE A 400 15.41 14.98 8.44
CA PHE A 400 16.68 15.70 8.55
C PHE A 400 17.53 15.01 9.61
N ASP A 401 18.83 14.91 9.34
CA ASP A 401 19.85 14.36 10.23
C ASP A 401 19.83 15.03 11.62
N ASN A 402 19.01 14.55 12.55
CA ASN A 402 18.95 14.95 13.98
C ASN A 402 19.01 16.48 14.28
N GLN A 403 18.74 17.33 13.30
CA GLN A 403 18.68 18.78 13.43
C GLN A 403 17.29 19.21 12.99
N ILE A 404 16.40 19.32 13.97
CA ILE A 404 15.22 20.20 13.88
C ILE A 404 15.68 21.60 14.27
#